data_AF-A0A5M6IIM9-F1
#
_entry.id   AF-A0A5M6IIM9-F1
#
_cell.length_a   1.000
_cell.length_b   1.000
_cell.length_c   1.000
_cell.angle_alpha   90.00
_cell.angle_beta   90.00
_cell.angle_gamma   90.00
#
_symmetry.space_group_name_H-M   'P 1'
#
loop_
_entity.id
_entity.type
_entity.pdbx_description
1 polymer ?
#
loop_
_entity_poly.entity_id
_entity_poly.type
_entity_poly.pdbx_seq_one_letter_code
_entity_poly.pdbx_strand_id
1 'polypeptide(L)'
;MLPPIIPRARARLMTRAPFFGALALGLDWIAEPGLDTMATDGRAIFYNPDWCAEIGTERTAAVIAHEVLHIVLKHHLRRGARLPGLWNVAADFAINATLLKDGFVLPDDLLIDHAGRFTGLPAEAIYERLL
;
A
#
# COMPACT_ATOMS: atom_id res chain seq x y z
N MET A 1 3.97 20.45 -9.26
CA MET A 1 4.09 19.41 -10.30
C MET A 1 4.60 18.14 -9.61
N LEU A 2 4.04 16.96 -9.90
CA LEU A 2 4.49 15.71 -9.27
C LEU A 2 5.94 15.38 -9.71
N PRO A 3 6.77 14.83 -8.81
CA PRO A 3 8.10 14.36 -9.18
C PRO A 3 7.99 13.22 -10.21
N PRO A 4 8.94 13.08 -11.15
CA PRO A 4 8.83 12.14 -12.27
C PRO A 4 8.56 10.68 -11.87
N ILE A 5 8.94 10.28 -10.67
CA ILE A 5 8.73 8.93 -10.14
C ILE A 5 7.24 8.56 -10.05
N ILE A 6 6.37 9.50 -9.65
CA ILE A 6 4.94 9.23 -9.45
C ILE A 6 4.21 9.01 -10.79
N PRO A 7 4.33 9.89 -11.82
CA PRO A 7 3.77 9.62 -13.14
C PRO A 7 4.30 8.33 -13.76
N ARG A 8 5.60 8.01 -13.61
CA ARG A 8 6.20 6.76 -14.12
C ARG A 8 5.59 5.54 -13.45
N ALA A 9 5.45 5.56 -12.12
CA ALA A 9 4.86 4.46 -11.36
C ALA A 9 3.38 4.25 -11.70
N ARG A 10 2.60 5.35 -11.83
CA ARG A 10 1.19 5.30 -12.27
C ARG A 10 1.08 4.76 -13.69
N ALA A 11 1.92 5.19 -14.62
CA ALA A 11 1.94 4.66 -15.99
C ALA A 11 2.29 3.15 -16.02
N ARG A 12 3.24 2.72 -15.19
CA ARG A 12 3.56 1.29 -15.01
C ARG A 12 2.34 0.50 -14.53
N LEU A 13 1.61 0.99 -13.52
CA LEU A 13 0.36 0.37 -13.07
C LEU A 13 -0.69 0.32 -14.18
N MET A 14 -0.86 1.38 -14.96
CA MET A 14 -1.82 1.40 -16.07
C MET A 14 -1.56 0.29 -17.10
N THR A 15 -0.29 -0.08 -17.33
CA THR A 15 0.07 -1.18 -18.25
C THR A 15 -0.02 -2.57 -17.61
N ARG A 16 0.39 -2.70 -16.36
CA ARG A 16 0.56 -3.99 -15.68
C ARG A 16 -0.70 -4.44 -14.93
N ALA A 17 -1.36 -3.52 -14.24
CA ALA A 17 -2.50 -3.77 -13.39
C ALA A 17 -3.46 -2.57 -13.45
N PRO A 18 -4.22 -2.43 -14.57
CA PRO A 18 -4.99 -1.23 -14.87
C PRO A 18 -5.99 -0.84 -13.80
N PHE A 19 -6.50 -1.80 -13.02
CA PHE A 19 -7.37 -1.55 -11.88
C PHE A 19 -6.73 -0.58 -10.87
N PHE A 20 -5.51 -0.86 -10.41
CA PHE A 20 -4.81 0.01 -9.46
C PHE A 20 -4.43 1.34 -10.10
N GLY A 21 -3.97 1.31 -11.35
CA GLY A 21 -3.61 2.51 -12.10
C GLY A 21 -4.79 3.48 -12.23
N ALA A 22 -5.96 2.98 -12.64
CA ALA A 22 -7.15 3.80 -12.85
C ALA A 22 -7.64 4.44 -11.54
N LEU A 23 -7.63 3.71 -10.43
CA LEU A 23 -8.01 4.25 -9.13
C LEU A 23 -7.01 5.30 -8.64
N ALA A 24 -5.71 5.01 -8.77
CA ALA A 24 -4.63 5.95 -8.43
C ALA A 24 -4.65 7.22 -9.30
N LEU A 25 -5.33 7.21 -10.46
CA LEU A 25 -5.51 8.41 -11.28
C LEU A 25 -6.46 9.43 -10.63
N GLY A 26 -7.47 8.97 -9.89
CA GLY A 26 -8.51 9.81 -9.30
C GLY A 26 -8.25 10.28 -7.86
N LEU A 27 -7.10 9.93 -7.28
CA LEU A 27 -6.71 10.34 -5.92
C LEU A 27 -5.91 11.64 -5.94
N ASP A 28 -6.01 12.40 -4.85
CA ASP A 28 -5.13 13.54 -4.60
C ASP A 28 -3.73 13.04 -4.23
N TRP A 29 -2.69 13.77 -4.65
CA TRP A 29 -1.29 13.40 -4.43
C TRP A 29 -0.59 14.51 -3.66
N ILE A 30 -0.20 14.21 -2.41
CA ILE A 30 0.36 15.17 -1.48
C ILE A 30 1.78 14.73 -1.14
N ALA A 31 2.76 15.57 -1.50
CA ALA A 31 4.14 15.33 -1.09
C ALA A 31 4.29 15.61 0.40
N GLU A 32 4.84 14.66 1.15
CA GLU A 32 5.09 14.78 2.58
C GLU A 32 6.55 14.37 2.87
N PRO A 33 7.50 15.32 2.69
CA PRO A 33 8.90 15.08 3.04
C PRO A 33 9.02 14.74 4.53
N GLY A 34 9.71 13.64 4.84
CA GLY A 34 9.88 13.14 6.21
C GLY A 34 8.92 12.03 6.61
N LEU A 35 7.93 11.69 5.77
CA LEU A 35 7.22 10.42 5.91
C LEU A 35 8.17 9.26 5.62
N ASP A 36 8.11 8.16 6.37
CA ASP A 36 9.02 7.03 6.13
C ASP A 36 8.75 6.32 4.79
N THR A 37 7.49 6.33 4.32
CA THR A 37 7.05 5.60 3.12
C THR A 37 5.95 6.37 2.34
N MET A 38 4.79 5.75 2.14
CA MET A 38 3.53 6.33 1.65
C MET A 38 2.44 6.05 2.68
N ALA A 39 1.35 6.83 2.60
CA ALA A 39 0.15 6.61 3.39
C ALA A 39 -1.09 7.09 2.63
N THR A 40 -2.26 6.68 3.09
CA THR A 40 -3.54 7.18 2.59
C THR A 40 -4.54 7.43 3.70
N ASP A 41 -5.37 8.46 3.53
CA ASP A 41 -6.55 8.74 4.36
C ASP A 41 -7.87 8.24 3.69
N GLY A 42 -7.76 7.56 2.55
CA GLY A 42 -8.92 7.15 1.74
C GLY A 42 -9.30 8.13 0.63
N ARG A 43 -8.71 9.33 0.57
CA ARG A 43 -8.96 10.35 -0.45
C ARG A 43 -7.68 10.80 -1.16
N ALA A 44 -6.61 10.96 -0.40
CA ALA A 44 -5.29 11.33 -0.88
C ALA A 44 -4.28 10.19 -0.64
N ILE A 45 -3.24 10.17 -1.47
CA ILE A 45 -1.98 9.48 -1.19
C ILE A 45 -0.96 10.52 -0.77
N PHE A 46 -0.44 10.33 0.44
CA PHE A 46 0.71 11.03 1.00
C PHE A 46 1.96 10.22 0.67
N TYR A 47 3.02 10.88 0.22
CA TYR A 47 4.23 10.17 -0.17
C TYR A 47 5.49 10.97 0.13
N ASN A 48 6.55 10.28 0.56
CA ASN A 48 7.89 10.86 0.61
C ASN A 48 8.55 10.80 -0.77
N PRO A 49 8.83 11.95 -1.42
CA PRO A 49 9.44 11.97 -2.75
C PRO A 49 10.82 11.32 -2.82
N ASP A 50 11.65 11.50 -1.79
CA ASP A 50 13.04 11.03 -1.75
C ASP A 50 13.08 9.52 -1.61
N TRP A 51 12.27 8.97 -0.70
CA TRP A 51 12.11 7.53 -0.53
C TRP A 51 11.58 6.85 -1.79
N CYS A 52 10.58 7.45 -2.46
CA CYS A 52 10.07 6.93 -3.73
C CYS A 52 11.16 6.87 -4.81
N ALA A 53 12.02 7.90 -4.86
CA ALA A 53 13.13 7.94 -5.80
C ALA A 53 14.16 6.84 -5.51
N GLU A 54 14.44 6.57 -4.23
CA GLU A 54 15.35 5.52 -3.76
C GLU A 54 14.88 4.11 -4.14
N ILE A 55 13.62 3.76 -3.83
CA ILE A 55 13.09 2.41 -4.10
C ILE A 55 12.84 2.16 -5.60
N GLY A 56 12.79 3.23 -6.40
CA GLY A 56 12.62 3.17 -7.85
C GLY A 56 11.17 2.92 -8.32
N THR A 57 10.97 2.97 -9.65
CA THR A 57 9.62 3.01 -10.26
C THR A 57 8.80 1.74 -10.00
N GLU A 58 9.43 0.57 -10.07
CA GLU A 58 8.73 -0.71 -9.92
C GLU A 58 8.18 -0.90 -8.51
N ARG A 59 9.01 -0.67 -7.49
CA ARG A 59 8.59 -0.77 -6.09
C ARG A 59 7.62 0.36 -5.72
N THR A 60 7.86 1.58 -6.21
CA THR A 60 6.89 2.69 -6.04
C THR A 60 5.52 2.30 -6.59
N ALA A 61 5.44 1.67 -7.78
CA ALA A 61 4.18 1.21 -8.33
C ALA A 61 3.49 0.17 -7.44
N ALA A 62 4.25 -0.73 -6.81
CA ALA A 62 3.71 -1.70 -5.87
C ALA A 62 3.17 -1.05 -4.59
N VAL A 63 3.87 -0.05 -4.05
CA VAL A 63 3.41 0.71 -2.87
C VAL A 63 2.16 1.53 -3.19
N ILE A 64 2.05 2.10 -4.39
CA ILE A 64 0.80 2.75 -4.82
C ILE A 64 -0.36 1.75 -4.85
N ALA A 65 -0.13 0.52 -5.35
CA ALA A 65 -1.16 -0.51 -5.32
C ALA A 65 -1.53 -0.92 -3.88
N HIS A 66 -0.56 -0.94 -2.96
CA HIS A 66 -0.76 -1.17 -1.53
C HIS A 66 -1.69 -0.10 -0.93
N GLU A 67 -1.39 1.19 -1.12
CA GLU A 67 -2.24 2.28 -0.64
C GLU A 67 -3.66 2.20 -1.24
N VAL A 68 -3.78 1.93 -2.54
CA VAL A 68 -5.10 1.75 -3.18
C VAL A 68 -5.87 0.59 -2.53
N LEU A 69 -5.21 -0.50 -2.13
CA LEU A 69 -5.88 -1.60 -1.45
C LEU A 69 -6.39 -1.22 -0.06
N HIS A 70 -5.70 -0.35 0.69
CA HIS A 70 -6.28 0.19 1.93
C HIS A 70 -7.61 0.92 1.70
N ILE A 71 -7.74 1.61 0.56
CA ILE A 71 -8.97 2.32 0.18
C ILE A 71 -10.05 1.34 -0.27
N VAL A 72 -9.74 0.49 -1.25
CA VAL A 72 -10.70 -0.44 -1.88
C VAL A 72 -11.23 -1.46 -0.87
N LEU A 73 -10.34 -1.98 -0.02
CA LEU A 73 -10.72 -2.89 1.07
C LEU A 73 -11.29 -2.14 2.26
N LYS A 74 -11.40 -0.80 2.22
CA LYS A 74 -12.02 0.02 3.26
C LYS A 74 -11.40 -0.17 4.64
N HIS A 75 -10.09 -0.39 4.73
CA HIS A 75 -9.41 -0.61 6.02
C HIS A 75 -9.57 0.58 6.97
N HIS A 76 -9.62 1.80 6.44
CA HIS A 76 -9.90 3.02 7.19
C HIS A 76 -11.33 3.07 7.79
N LEU A 77 -12.30 2.37 7.19
CA LEU A 77 -13.69 2.29 7.69
C LEU A 77 -13.96 1.04 8.53
N ARG A 78 -13.18 -0.03 8.34
CA ARG A 78 -13.38 -1.35 8.98
C ARG A 78 -12.68 -1.51 10.32
N ARG A 79 -11.84 -0.55 10.73
CA ARG A 79 -11.10 -0.61 12.00
C ARG A 79 -12.04 -0.80 13.20
N GLY A 80 -13.11 -0.01 13.28
CA GLY A 80 -13.96 0.06 14.48
C GLY A 80 -13.16 0.53 15.71
N ALA A 81 -13.36 -0.16 16.84
CA ALA A 81 -12.70 0.13 18.12
C ALA A 81 -11.32 -0.54 18.30
N ARG A 82 -10.80 -1.22 17.27
CA ARG A 82 -9.48 -1.89 17.31
C ARG A 82 -8.34 -0.88 17.47
N LEU A 83 -7.23 -1.35 18.06
CA LEU A 83 -6.02 -0.54 18.25
C LEU A 83 -5.48 -0.09 16.88
N PRO A 84 -5.32 1.23 16.62
CA PRO A 84 -4.97 1.73 15.30
C PRO A 84 -3.69 1.14 14.71
N GLY A 85 -2.60 1.10 15.50
CA GLY A 85 -1.32 0.56 15.03
C GLY A 85 -1.40 -0.92 14.70
N LEU A 86 -2.01 -1.73 15.57
CA LEU A 86 -2.13 -3.17 15.36
C LEU A 86 -3.08 -3.50 14.19
N TRP A 87 -4.12 -2.69 13.99
CA TRP A 87 -5.01 -2.80 12.84
C TRP A 87 -4.29 -2.53 11.52
N ASN A 88 -3.46 -1.49 11.46
CA ASN A 88 -2.65 -1.21 10.29
C ASN A 88 -1.70 -2.37 9.99
N VAL A 89 -0.97 -2.86 10.98
CA VAL A 89 -0.10 -4.05 10.84
C VAL A 89 -0.86 -5.25 10.26
N ALA A 90 -2.07 -5.53 10.77
CA ALA A 90 -2.89 -6.63 10.28
C ALA A 90 -3.37 -6.42 8.82
N ALA A 91 -3.74 -5.19 8.47
CA ALA A 91 -4.13 -4.81 7.11
C ALA A 91 -2.95 -4.93 6.13
N ASP A 92 -1.77 -4.50 6.53
CA ASP A 92 -0.56 -4.53 5.72
C ASP A 92 -0.15 -5.97 5.42
N PHE A 93 -0.20 -6.87 6.41
CA PHE A 93 0.05 -8.29 6.18
C PHE A 93 -0.91 -8.89 5.14
N ALA A 94 -2.21 -8.56 5.20
CA ALA A 94 -3.20 -9.03 4.24
C ALA A 94 -2.93 -8.51 2.81
N ILE A 95 -2.62 -7.22 2.71
CA ILE A 95 -2.36 -6.54 1.43
C ILE A 95 -1.06 -7.03 0.81
N ASN A 96 0.02 -7.06 1.57
CA ASN A 96 1.34 -7.47 1.08
C ASN A 96 1.32 -8.93 0.60
N ALA A 97 0.63 -9.83 1.31
CA ALA A 97 0.43 -11.20 0.86
C ALA A 97 -0.32 -11.28 -0.50
N THR A 98 -1.32 -10.41 -0.69
CA THR A 98 -2.08 -10.33 -1.95
C THR A 98 -1.20 -9.81 -3.09
N LEU A 99 -0.47 -8.72 -2.88
CA LEU A 99 0.42 -8.14 -3.89
C LEU A 99 1.56 -9.08 -4.29
N LEU A 100 2.17 -9.78 -3.32
CA LEU A 100 3.19 -10.80 -3.60
C LEU A 100 2.63 -11.95 -4.43
N LYS A 101 1.42 -12.42 -4.12
CA LYS A 101 0.74 -13.46 -4.90
C LYS A 101 0.47 -13.03 -6.33
N ASP A 102 0.17 -11.75 -6.54
CA ASP A 102 -0.01 -11.13 -7.87
C ASP A 102 1.32 -10.72 -8.54
N GLY A 103 2.45 -11.15 -7.96
CA GLY A 103 3.80 -11.02 -8.50
C GLY A 103 4.41 -9.63 -8.38
N PHE A 104 3.86 -8.73 -7.56
CA PHE A 104 4.45 -7.41 -7.33
C PHE A 104 5.81 -7.53 -6.62
N VAL A 105 6.73 -6.62 -6.97
CA VAL A 105 8.02 -6.48 -6.30
C VAL A 105 7.86 -5.40 -5.24
N LEU A 106 7.83 -5.82 -3.98
CA LEU A 106 7.70 -4.94 -2.82
C LEU A 106 9.08 -4.40 -2.37
N PRO A 107 9.14 -3.26 -1.66
CA PRO A 107 10.30 -2.88 -0.86
C PRO A 107 10.66 -3.95 0.17
N ASP A 108 11.95 -4.05 0.49
CA ASP A 108 12.49 -5.13 1.32
C ASP A 108 12.05 -5.02 2.80
N ASP A 109 11.69 -3.82 3.26
CA ASP A 109 11.35 -3.51 4.66
C ASP A 109 9.85 -3.62 4.99
N LEU A 110 9.03 -4.15 4.08
CA LEU A 110 7.58 -4.28 4.32
C LEU A 110 7.21 -5.48 5.20
N LEU A 111 6.08 -5.37 5.90
CA LEU A 111 5.50 -6.44 6.73
C LEU A 111 5.09 -7.64 5.86
N ILE A 112 5.94 -8.67 5.82
CA ILE A 112 5.70 -9.93 5.12
C ILE A 112 5.74 -11.07 6.12
N ASP A 113 4.69 -11.89 6.14
CA ASP A 113 4.63 -13.08 6.98
C ASP A 113 5.28 -14.28 6.28
N HIS A 114 6.61 -14.37 6.37
CA HIS A 114 7.39 -15.45 5.75
C HIS A 114 7.03 -16.86 6.25
N ALA A 115 6.46 -16.97 7.46
CA ALA A 115 6.01 -18.23 8.03
C ALA A 115 4.64 -18.69 7.50
N GLY A 116 3.96 -17.88 6.68
CA GLY A 116 2.69 -18.23 6.04
C GLY A 116 1.50 -18.37 6.99
N ARG A 117 1.62 -17.91 8.24
CA ARG A 117 0.59 -17.90 9.30
C ARG A 117 -0.66 -17.11 8.89
N PHE A 118 -0.51 -16.10 8.04
CA PHE A 118 -1.58 -15.17 7.66
C PHE A 118 -2.08 -15.34 6.21
N THR A 119 -1.57 -16.35 5.50
CA THR A 119 -1.90 -16.59 4.09
C THR A 119 -3.41 -16.70 3.87
N GLY A 120 -3.96 -15.83 3.03
CA GLY A 120 -5.37 -15.84 2.62
C GLY A 120 -6.36 -15.34 3.68
N LEU A 121 -5.89 -14.82 4.81
CA LEU A 121 -6.76 -14.32 5.86
C LEU A 121 -7.12 -12.84 5.67
N PRO A 122 -8.33 -12.43 6.06
CA PRO A 122 -8.68 -11.01 6.11
C PRO A 122 -7.97 -10.31 7.28
N ALA A 123 -7.84 -8.98 7.18
CA ALA A 123 -7.23 -8.13 8.20
C ALA A 123 -7.81 -8.35 9.61
N GLU A 124 -9.12 -8.59 9.73
CA GLU A 124 -9.76 -8.89 11.02
C GLU A 124 -9.22 -10.18 11.64
N ALA A 125 -9.11 -11.25 10.86
CA ALA A 125 -8.61 -12.53 11.38
C ALA A 125 -7.13 -12.47 11.72
N ILE A 126 -6.34 -11.67 10.99
CA ILE A 126 -4.93 -11.41 11.30
C ILE A 126 -4.83 -10.60 12.58
N TYR A 127 -5.64 -9.55 12.74
CA TYR A 127 -5.67 -8.72 13.94
C TYR A 127 -5.91 -9.55 15.20
N GLU A 128 -6.92 -10.45 15.20
CA GLU A 128 -7.21 -11.31 16.35
C GLU A 128 -6.05 -12.27 16.70
N ARG A 129 -5.17 -12.59 15.74
CA ARG A 129 -3.98 -13.43 15.97
C ARG A 129 -2.75 -12.65 16.42
N LEU A 130 -2.78 -11.33 16.31
CA LEU A 130 -1.71 -10.43 16.75
C LEU A 130 -1.95 -9.88 18.17
N LEU A 131 -3.16 -10.06 18.71
CA LEU A 131 -3.48 -9.81 20.12
C LEU A 131 -2.79 -10.83 21.03
#